data_AF-A0A7S4QTT2-F1
#
_entry.id   AF-A0A7S4QTT2-F1
#
_cell.length_a   1.000
_cell.length_b   1.000
_cell.length_c   1.000
_cell.angle_alpha   90.00
_cell.angle_beta   90.00
_cell.angle_gamma   90.00
#
_symmetry.space_group_name_H-M   'P 1'
#
loop_
_entity.id
_entity.type
_entity.pdbx_description
1 polymer ?
#
loop_
_entity_poly.entity_id
_entity_poly.type
_entity_poly.pdbx_seq_one_letter_code
_entity_poly.pdbx_strand_id
1 'polypeptide(L)'
;AQAISAQVDAWAQGQVPARRARWAEPLRLPGSGGAQQGVGRGMRAGAVLTASACGHSGARVGGRGFCGAAGSASAARRPALPAAAWVPARGGEASLRAPLAGVAPGDVDPALVDAFGRRHRYLRISLTDRCNLRCQYCMPGDDEEPIIPNEDGDLLTAEEIRRLTRLFMGMGVRKVRLTGGEPTVRGDFAQVIEDLGELSASLPEPLSIGLTTNGVRLKRFLPQLRRAGVRNVNLSLDTLAAAKFPMLTRRPKAWHARVVDALEEVAQQDFFTLKVNCVLLRGANEDEVGAFVDLTERLPVEVRFLEFMPFDGNSWSANRLVPQADILEAVHGHLRQRGRGELKRLPPDTPHDVARLWAVPGWRGRLGIISSMTDAFCGGCNRLRLTSDGQLRNCLFGEQGWSLRDSLRAGASDSELIGVIASGVRQKFSKLGGKRDMHELRERGKHNLPMIALGG
;
A
#
# COMPACT_ATOMS: atom_id res chain seq x y z
N ALA A 1 -0.85 3.12 37.95
CA ALA A 1 -1.26 4.51 37.66
C ALA A 1 -0.12 5.51 37.93
N GLN A 2 0.37 5.65 39.17
CA GLN A 2 1.44 6.61 39.50
C GLN A 2 2.81 6.31 38.84
N ALA A 3 3.17 5.04 38.67
CA ALA A 3 4.40 4.65 37.96
C ALA A 3 4.38 4.97 36.45
N ILE A 4 3.20 4.99 35.83
CA ILE A 4 3.03 5.32 34.41
C ILE A 4 3.08 6.85 34.21
N SER A 5 2.52 7.62 35.15
CA SER A 5 2.62 9.09 35.12
C SER A 5 4.06 9.58 35.21
N ALA A 6 4.85 9.02 36.14
CA ALA A 6 6.26 9.38 36.29
C ALA A 6 7.11 9.04 35.04
N GLN A 7 6.73 7.99 34.31
CA GLN A 7 7.41 7.58 33.08
C GLN A 7 7.08 8.48 31.89
N VAL A 8 5.84 9.00 31.84
CA VAL A 8 5.38 9.99 30.85
C VAL A 8 6.02 11.37 31.12
N ASP A 9 6.15 11.76 32.39
CA ASP A 9 6.74 13.04 32.77
C ASP A 9 8.26 13.08 32.55
N ALA A 10 8.97 11.97 32.79
CA ALA A 10 10.40 11.85 32.49
C ALA A 10 10.71 11.90 30.98
N TRP A 11 9.77 11.45 30.13
CA TRP A 11 9.88 11.53 28.66
C TRP A 11 9.56 12.93 28.11
N ALA A 12 8.61 13.65 28.73
CA ALA A 12 8.26 15.01 28.35
C ALA A 12 9.40 16.02 28.59
N GLN A 13 10.31 15.73 29.51
CA GLN A 13 11.42 16.61 29.89
C GLN A 13 12.75 16.31 29.17
N GLY A 14 12.79 15.33 28.25
CA GLY A 14 13.97 15.07 27.41
C GLY A 14 15.22 14.56 28.13
N GLN A 15 15.09 13.97 29.32
CA GLN A 15 16.24 13.60 30.18
C GLN A 15 16.78 12.17 30.00
N VAL A 16 16.56 11.48 28.87
CA VAL A 16 17.16 10.15 28.63
C VAL A 16 18.17 10.18 27.48
N PRO A 17 19.47 9.88 27.71
CA PRO A 17 20.46 9.82 26.64
C PRO A 17 20.22 8.59 25.75
N ALA A 18 20.32 8.77 24.44
CA ALA A 18 20.20 7.70 23.46
C ALA A 18 21.36 6.69 23.56
N ARG A 19 21.18 5.59 24.32
CA ARG A 19 21.98 4.37 24.15
C ARG A 19 21.14 3.10 24.34
N ARG A 20 21.16 2.27 23.30
CA ARG A 20 20.75 0.85 23.19
C ARG A 20 20.16 0.23 24.47
N ALA A 21 18.83 0.20 24.56
CA ALA A 21 18.15 -0.67 25.50
C ALA A 21 18.24 -2.13 24.98
N ARG A 22 19.00 -2.95 25.70
CA ARG A 22 18.91 -4.42 25.58
C ARG A 22 17.56 -4.84 26.10
N TRP A 23 16.79 -5.55 25.28
CA TRP A 23 15.51 -6.13 25.69
C TRP A 23 15.74 -7.20 26.77
N ALA A 24 14.89 -7.15 27.79
CA ALA A 24 14.96 -7.98 28.99
C ALA A 24 14.84 -9.48 28.67
N GLU A 25 15.68 -10.29 29.33
CA GLU A 25 15.55 -11.74 29.41
C GLU A 25 14.23 -12.15 30.11
N PRO A 26 13.64 -13.30 29.77
CA PRO A 26 12.39 -13.75 30.36
C PRO A 26 12.56 -14.11 31.84
N LEU A 27 11.68 -13.53 32.67
CA LEU A 27 11.51 -13.82 34.10
C LEU A 27 11.28 -15.32 34.35
N ARG A 28 12.14 -15.93 35.17
CA ARG A 28 11.94 -17.26 35.78
C ARG A 28 10.89 -17.16 36.88
N LEU A 29 9.89 -18.05 36.84
CA LEU A 29 8.95 -18.26 37.94
C LEU A 29 9.60 -19.09 39.06
N PRO A 30 9.34 -18.80 40.35
CA PRO A 30 9.91 -19.53 41.46
C PRO A 30 9.22 -20.90 41.66
N GLY A 31 10.04 -21.89 42.01
CA GLY A 31 9.65 -23.30 42.08
C GLY A 31 8.80 -23.68 43.29
N SER A 32 8.04 -24.76 43.09
CA SER A 32 7.55 -25.65 44.13
C SER A 32 8.39 -26.94 44.09
N GLY A 33 9.02 -27.27 45.21
CA GLY A 33 9.90 -28.44 45.35
C GLY A 33 9.17 -29.76 45.59
N GLY A 34 9.97 -30.84 45.54
CA GLY A 34 9.64 -32.22 45.88
C GLY A 34 9.33 -33.08 44.64
N ALA A 35 9.90 -34.26 44.41
CA ALA A 35 10.83 -35.06 45.17
C ALA A 35 11.42 -36.16 44.24
N GLN A 36 12.71 -36.42 44.44
CA GLN A 36 13.32 -37.76 44.57
C GLN A 36 13.50 -38.73 43.37
N GLN A 37 14.75 -39.23 43.32
CA GLN A 37 15.24 -40.54 42.84
C GLN A 37 15.22 -40.77 41.32
N GLY A 38 16.26 -41.28 40.64
CA GLY A 38 17.58 -41.80 41.01
C GLY A 38 18.14 -42.61 39.83
N VAL A 39 19.48 -42.76 39.75
CA VAL A 39 20.23 -43.83 39.04
C VAL A 39 20.14 -43.81 37.49
N GLY A 40 21.15 -44.03 36.66
CA GLY A 40 22.56 -44.41 36.76
C GLY A 40 23.03 -44.92 35.37
N ARG A 41 24.30 -44.67 35.05
CA ARG A 41 25.22 -45.43 34.15
C ARG A 41 24.71 -46.13 32.86
N GLY A 42 25.43 -45.86 31.76
CA GLY A 42 26.30 -46.89 31.18
C GLY A 42 26.04 -47.40 29.74
N MET A 43 27.05 -47.13 28.88
CA MET A 43 27.67 -48.04 27.88
C MET A 43 26.97 -48.49 26.58
N ARG A 44 27.65 -48.10 25.48
CA ARG A 44 28.24 -48.89 24.37
C ARG A 44 27.39 -49.51 23.23
N ALA A 45 27.83 -49.08 22.03
CA ALA A 45 28.29 -49.85 20.86
C ALA A 45 27.29 -50.28 19.78
N GLY A 46 27.70 -50.01 18.52
CA GLY A 46 27.10 -50.50 17.28
C GLY A 46 27.60 -49.70 16.07
N ALA A 47 28.82 -49.99 15.61
CA ALA A 47 29.42 -49.45 14.39
C ALA A 47 28.94 -50.21 13.15
N VAL A 48 28.83 -49.55 11.98
CA VAL A 48 29.30 -50.07 10.68
C VAL A 48 29.77 -48.90 9.80
N LEU A 49 30.93 -49.12 9.18
CA LEU A 49 31.74 -48.29 8.27
C LEU A 49 31.09 -48.16 6.88
N THR A 50 31.36 -47.12 6.08
CA THR A 50 32.55 -46.94 5.23
C THR A 50 32.47 -45.53 4.61
N ALA A 51 33.43 -44.63 4.81
CA ALA A 51 34.68 -44.41 4.05
C ALA A 51 34.44 -44.22 2.55
N SER A 52 34.80 -43.12 1.89
CA SER A 52 36.10 -42.41 1.87
C SER A 52 35.86 -40.94 1.47
N ALA A 53 36.40 -39.88 2.08
CA ALA A 53 37.76 -39.52 2.47
C ALA A 53 38.75 -39.40 1.29
N CYS A 54 39.08 -38.15 0.94
CA CYS A 54 40.43 -37.56 0.87
C CYS A 54 40.24 -36.17 0.24
N GLY A 55 40.77 -35.05 0.73
CA GLY A 55 41.82 -34.74 1.69
C GLY A 55 42.27 -33.33 1.29
N HIS A 56 42.10 -32.32 2.15
CA HIS A 56 43.21 -31.66 2.90
C HIS A 56 44.22 -30.97 1.95
N SER A 57 44.67 -29.72 2.13
CA SER A 57 44.80 -28.91 3.34
C SER A 57 45.60 -27.64 3.02
N GLY A 58 45.36 -26.56 3.77
CA GLY A 58 46.36 -25.56 4.20
C GLY A 58 46.78 -24.53 3.15
N ALA A 59 47.19 -23.30 3.46
CA ALA A 59 47.45 -22.63 4.73
C ALA A 59 47.43 -21.09 4.50
N ARG A 60 47.43 -20.35 5.60
CA ARG A 60 47.36 -18.89 5.73
C ARG A 60 48.68 -18.16 5.37
N VAL A 61 48.59 -16.82 5.46
CA VAL A 61 49.63 -15.76 5.57
C VAL A 61 50.02 -15.21 4.19
N GLY A 62 50.00 -13.92 3.86
CA GLY A 62 50.04 -12.67 4.62
C GLY A 62 51.16 -11.82 4.01
N GLY A 63 50.92 -10.53 3.72
CA GLY A 63 52.02 -9.60 3.40
C GLY A 63 51.78 -8.63 2.23
N ARG A 64 51.93 -7.35 2.54
CA ARG A 64 51.91 -6.19 1.62
C ARG A 64 53.19 -6.17 0.76
N GLY A 65 53.13 -5.57 -0.43
CA GLY A 65 54.33 -5.23 -1.20
C GLY A 65 54.02 -4.49 -2.50
N PHE A 66 54.49 -3.25 -2.57
CA PHE A 66 54.34 -2.26 -3.63
C PHE A 66 55.27 -2.52 -4.84
N CYS A 67 55.08 -1.67 -5.86
CA CYS A 67 55.98 -1.32 -6.97
C CYS A 67 55.83 -2.08 -8.30
N GLY A 68 55.58 -1.29 -9.34
CA GLY A 68 55.43 -1.72 -10.72
C GLY A 68 56.73 -1.77 -11.51
N ALA A 69 56.63 -2.29 -12.72
CA ALA A 69 57.48 -1.94 -13.85
C ALA A 69 56.77 -2.36 -15.14
N ALA A 70 57.02 -1.56 -16.17
CA ALA A 70 56.44 -1.64 -17.50
C ALA A 70 56.71 -2.96 -18.22
N GLY A 71 55.74 -3.35 -19.05
CA GLY A 71 55.85 -4.46 -20.00
C GLY A 71 54.88 -4.24 -21.15
N SER A 72 55.35 -3.56 -22.19
CA SER A 72 54.68 -3.37 -23.48
C SER A 72 54.44 -4.72 -24.17
N ALA A 73 53.18 -5.01 -24.56
CA ALA A 73 52.89 -6.04 -25.54
C ALA A 73 51.59 -5.73 -26.32
N SER A 74 51.80 -5.24 -27.54
CA SER A 74 51.05 -5.49 -28.78
C SER A 74 49.51 -5.61 -28.72
N ALA A 75 48.85 -4.55 -29.18
CA ALA A 75 47.45 -4.54 -29.58
C ALA A 75 47.21 -5.45 -30.80
N ALA A 76 46.54 -6.58 -30.60
CA ALA A 76 45.95 -7.36 -31.67
C ALA A 76 44.55 -6.80 -32.00
N ARG A 77 44.43 -6.22 -33.20
CA ARG A 77 43.20 -5.68 -33.78
C ARG A 77 42.17 -6.79 -33.98
N ARG A 78 40.96 -6.60 -33.45
CA ARG A 78 39.75 -7.33 -33.88
C ARG A 78 39.18 -6.67 -35.15
N PRO A 79 38.67 -7.44 -36.13
CA PRO A 79 38.18 -6.87 -37.38
C PRO A 79 36.92 -6.03 -37.14
N ALA A 80 36.89 -4.85 -37.76
CA ALA A 80 35.76 -3.95 -37.78
C ALA A 80 34.63 -4.54 -38.65
N LEU A 81 33.44 -4.67 -38.08
CA LEU A 81 32.21 -4.92 -38.81
C LEU A 81 31.82 -3.64 -39.58
N PRO A 82 31.24 -3.73 -40.79
CA PRO A 82 30.97 -2.56 -41.61
C PRO A 82 29.93 -1.66 -40.94
N ALA A 83 30.21 -0.36 -40.95
CA ALA A 83 29.31 0.69 -40.52
C ALA A 83 28.07 0.72 -41.44
N ALA A 84 27.00 0.03 -41.03
CA ALA A 84 25.69 0.26 -41.60
C ALA A 84 25.22 1.65 -41.16
N ALA A 85 25.09 2.56 -42.13
CA ALA A 85 24.54 3.89 -41.94
C ALA A 85 23.16 3.76 -41.28
N TRP A 86 23.05 4.23 -40.04
CA TRP A 86 21.79 4.32 -39.32
C TRP A 86 20.99 5.47 -39.93
N VAL A 87 20.09 5.13 -40.86
CA VAL A 87 19.02 6.03 -41.30
C VAL A 87 17.96 5.97 -40.21
N PRO A 88 17.61 7.09 -39.54
CA PRO A 88 16.54 7.06 -38.56
C PRO A 88 15.24 6.77 -39.32
N ALA A 89 14.62 5.63 -39.02
CA ALA A 89 13.28 5.32 -39.49
C ALA A 89 12.33 6.38 -38.91
N ARG A 90 11.94 7.34 -39.75
CA ARG A 90 10.78 8.19 -39.51
C ARG A 90 9.53 7.31 -39.60
N GLY A 91 9.15 6.73 -38.46
CA GLY A 91 7.96 5.91 -38.35
C GLY A 91 7.62 5.68 -36.89
N GLY A 92 6.70 6.46 -36.33
CA GLY A 92 6.04 6.08 -35.08
C GLY A 92 5.37 7.15 -34.22
N GLU A 93 5.53 8.46 -34.45
CA GLU A 93 4.77 9.47 -33.67
C GLU A 93 3.25 9.42 -33.93
N ALA A 94 2.80 8.72 -34.97
CA ALA A 94 1.39 8.59 -35.33
C ALA A 94 0.57 7.68 -34.38
N SER A 95 1.20 6.81 -33.58
CA SER A 95 0.49 5.87 -32.70
C SER A 95 -0.06 6.52 -31.42
N LEU A 96 0.54 7.62 -30.96
CA LEU A 96 0.17 8.28 -29.70
C LEU A 96 -1.04 9.22 -29.84
N ARG A 97 -1.48 9.52 -31.07
CA ARG A 97 -2.58 10.47 -31.37
C ARG A 97 -3.82 9.82 -31.97
N ALA A 98 -3.84 8.50 -32.15
CA ALA A 98 -5.04 7.82 -32.63
C ALA A 98 -6.17 7.98 -31.59
N PRO A 99 -7.37 8.47 -31.97
CA PRO A 99 -8.50 8.46 -31.06
C PRO A 99 -8.69 7.02 -30.58
N LEU A 100 -8.85 6.83 -29.28
CA LEU A 100 -9.21 5.53 -28.70
C LEU A 100 -10.47 5.07 -29.45
N ALA A 101 -10.35 4.08 -30.33
CA ALA A 101 -11.49 3.36 -30.89
C ALA A 101 -12.11 2.60 -29.72
N GLY A 102 -12.88 3.33 -28.91
CA GLY A 102 -13.27 2.94 -27.57
C GLY A 102 -14.55 2.13 -27.60
N VAL A 103 -14.61 1.19 -26.67
CA VAL A 103 -15.85 0.55 -26.24
C VAL A 103 -16.91 1.62 -25.97
N ALA A 104 -18.16 1.37 -26.38
CA ALA A 104 -19.27 2.31 -26.25
C ALA A 104 -19.41 2.85 -24.81
N PRO A 105 -19.89 4.10 -24.61
CA PRO A 105 -20.11 4.65 -23.28
C PRO A 105 -20.97 3.70 -22.42
N GLY A 106 -20.39 3.20 -21.31
CA GLY A 106 -21.06 2.27 -20.39
C GLY A 106 -20.71 0.79 -20.58
N ASP A 107 -19.98 0.44 -21.65
CA ASP A 107 -19.50 -0.91 -21.90
C ASP A 107 -18.01 -1.09 -21.49
N VAL A 108 -17.57 -2.33 -21.33
CA VAL A 108 -16.16 -2.68 -21.07
C VAL A 108 -15.70 -3.75 -22.04
N ASP A 109 -14.42 -3.73 -22.39
CA ASP A 109 -13.81 -4.79 -23.16
C ASP A 109 -14.03 -6.14 -22.43
N PRO A 110 -14.37 -7.24 -23.14
CA PRO A 110 -14.51 -8.57 -22.56
C PRO A 110 -13.29 -9.00 -21.72
N ALA A 111 -12.10 -8.50 -22.02
CA ALA A 111 -10.88 -8.72 -21.24
C ALA A 111 -10.97 -8.18 -19.80
N LEU A 112 -11.88 -7.24 -19.51
CA LEU A 112 -12.13 -6.69 -18.16
C LEU A 112 -13.32 -7.35 -17.44
N VAL A 113 -13.88 -8.43 -18.00
CA VAL A 113 -14.93 -9.22 -17.37
C VAL A 113 -14.34 -10.51 -16.82
N ASP A 114 -14.58 -10.80 -15.54
CA ASP A 114 -14.10 -12.04 -14.93
C ASP A 114 -15.07 -13.21 -15.08
N ALA A 115 -14.67 -14.38 -14.60
CA ALA A 115 -15.46 -15.61 -14.65
C ALA A 115 -16.80 -15.55 -13.89
N PHE A 116 -17.04 -14.49 -13.12
CA PHE A 116 -18.26 -14.27 -12.34
C PHE A 116 -19.12 -13.13 -12.92
N GLY A 117 -18.77 -12.63 -14.11
CA GLY A 117 -19.50 -11.56 -14.78
C GLY A 117 -19.24 -10.16 -14.19
N ARG A 118 -18.26 -10.00 -13.30
CA ARG A 118 -17.93 -8.70 -12.72
C ARG A 118 -17.14 -7.87 -13.73
N ARG A 119 -17.64 -6.66 -14.02
CA ARG A 119 -17.06 -5.72 -15.00
C ARG A 119 -16.10 -4.77 -14.31
N HIS A 120 -14.82 -4.81 -14.67
CA HIS A 120 -13.76 -4.08 -13.98
C HIS A 120 -13.55 -2.69 -14.59
N ARG A 121 -14.00 -1.64 -13.89
CA ARG A 121 -13.92 -0.24 -14.37
C ARG A 121 -13.06 0.67 -13.50
N TYR A 122 -12.45 0.11 -12.46
CA TYR A 122 -11.68 0.85 -11.46
C TYR A 122 -10.25 0.31 -11.39
N LEU A 123 -9.30 1.10 -11.88
CA LEU A 123 -7.87 0.84 -11.80
C LEU A 123 -7.26 1.62 -10.61
N ARG A 124 -6.46 0.94 -9.79
CA ARG A 124 -5.57 1.58 -8.83
C ARG A 124 -4.13 1.44 -9.30
N ILE A 125 -3.38 2.53 -9.28
CA ILE A 125 -1.99 2.55 -9.74
C ILE A 125 -1.12 2.91 -8.54
N SER A 126 -0.31 1.96 -8.08
CA SER A 126 0.75 2.21 -7.11
C SER A 126 1.93 2.84 -7.83
N LEU A 127 2.26 4.08 -7.49
CA LEU A 127 3.31 4.83 -8.18
C LEU A 127 4.71 4.53 -7.64
N THR A 128 4.78 4.06 -6.40
CA THR A 128 6.03 3.77 -5.70
C THR A 128 5.70 2.86 -4.52
N ASP A 129 6.67 2.07 -4.09
CA ASP A 129 6.69 1.30 -2.86
C ASP A 129 7.42 2.06 -1.73
N ARG A 130 7.71 3.36 -1.91
CA ARG A 130 8.39 4.20 -0.92
C ARG A 130 7.38 5.05 -0.17
N CYS A 131 7.63 5.27 1.12
CA CYS A 131 6.79 6.09 1.97
C CYS A 131 7.62 6.97 2.90
N ASN A 132 7.12 8.17 3.20
CA ASN A 132 7.71 9.06 4.21
C ASN A 132 7.20 8.75 5.64
N LEU A 133 6.19 7.89 5.81
CA LEU A 133 5.77 7.33 7.10
C LEU A 133 6.26 5.88 7.27
N ARG A 134 6.16 5.34 8.48
CA ARG A 134 6.48 3.95 8.86
C ARG A 134 5.36 3.40 9.76
N CYS A 135 4.15 3.37 9.21
CA CYS A 135 2.97 3.00 9.99
C CYS A 135 3.05 1.55 10.46
N GLN A 136 2.78 1.29 11.74
CA GLN A 136 2.99 -0.03 12.36
C GLN A 136 2.28 -1.19 11.64
N TYR A 137 1.13 -0.93 11.01
CA TYR A 137 0.31 -1.93 10.31
C TYR A 137 0.62 -2.05 8.81
N CYS A 138 1.45 -1.17 8.26
CA CYS A 138 1.75 -1.11 6.83
C CYS A 138 3.22 -1.45 6.54
N MET A 139 4.13 -0.86 7.33
CA MET A 139 5.57 -1.06 7.25
C MET A 139 6.08 -1.52 8.62
N PRO A 140 6.11 -2.83 8.88
CA PRO A 140 6.43 -3.37 10.20
C PRO A 140 7.92 -3.28 10.56
N GLY A 141 8.82 -3.19 9.57
CA GLY A 141 10.26 -3.05 9.77
C GLY A 141 10.67 -1.69 10.35
N ASP A 142 11.75 -1.67 11.14
CA ASP A 142 12.34 -0.47 11.75
C ASP A 142 13.26 0.31 10.79
N ASP A 143 13.43 -0.19 9.57
CA ASP A 143 14.45 0.32 8.69
C ASP A 143 14.04 1.69 8.13
N GLU A 144 14.86 2.68 8.47
CA GLU A 144 15.01 3.93 7.73
C GLU A 144 15.59 3.62 6.34
N GLU A 145 14.95 2.74 5.57
CA GLU A 145 15.37 2.58 4.18
C GLU A 145 15.22 3.95 3.51
N PRO A 146 16.34 4.52 3.02
CA PRO A 146 16.28 5.80 2.35
C PRO A 146 15.29 5.69 1.18
N ILE A 147 14.65 6.81 0.84
CA ILE A 147 13.90 6.87 -0.42
C ILE A 147 14.97 6.89 -1.53
N ILE A 148 15.45 5.72 -1.92
CA ILE A 148 16.45 5.56 -2.98
C ILE A 148 15.79 5.98 -4.29
N PRO A 149 16.47 6.62 -5.25
CA PRO A 149 15.89 6.87 -6.56
C PRO A 149 15.60 5.54 -7.29
N ASN A 150 14.80 5.57 -8.37
CA ASN A 150 14.57 4.36 -9.18
C ASN A 150 15.77 4.08 -10.10
N GLU A 151 16.97 3.98 -9.54
CA GLU A 151 18.22 3.88 -10.31
C GLU A 151 18.32 2.54 -11.05
N ASP A 152 17.81 1.48 -10.42
CA ASP A 152 17.78 0.12 -10.99
C ASP A 152 16.68 -0.07 -12.04
N GLY A 153 15.81 0.92 -12.23
CA GLY A 153 14.73 0.87 -13.22
C GLY A 153 13.59 -0.09 -12.86
N ASP A 154 13.51 -0.56 -11.62
CA ASP A 154 12.50 -1.53 -11.17
C ASP A 154 11.08 -0.96 -11.11
N LEU A 155 10.90 0.35 -10.93
CA LEU A 155 9.57 0.95 -10.97
C LEU A 155 9.16 1.34 -12.39
N LEU A 156 7.85 1.33 -12.66
CA LEU A 156 7.28 1.87 -13.89
C LEU A 156 7.66 3.35 -14.06
N THR A 157 8.10 3.73 -15.26
CA THR A 157 8.34 5.14 -15.62
C THR A 157 7.01 5.90 -15.82
N ALA A 158 7.05 7.24 -15.83
CA ALA A 158 5.85 8.03 -16.14
C ALA A 158 5.26 7.69 -17.52
N GLU A 159 6.12 7.45 -18.52
CA GLU A 159 5.70 7.06 -19.87
C GLU A 159 5.02 5.68 -19.87
N GLU A 160 5.58 4.69 -19.16
CA GLU A 160 4.99 3.37 -19.01
C GLU A 160 3.63 3.44 -18.30
N ILE A 161 3.51 4.26 -17.25
CA ILE A 161 2.25 4.52 -16.54
C ILE A 161 1.24 5.17 -17.50
N ARG A 162 1.63 6.18 -18.27
CA ARG A 162 0.77 6.86 -19.26
C ARG A 162 0.27 5.87 -20.31
N ARG A 163 1.16 5.04 -20.87
CA ARG A 163 0.81 4.01 -21.88
C ARG A 163 -0.17 2.98 -21.33
N LEU A 164 0.11 2.41 -20.17
CA LEU A 164 -0.77 1.40 -19.55
C LEU A 164 -2.12 2.01 -19.15
N THR A 165 -2.13 3.24 -18.62
CA THR A 165 -3.37 3.94 -18.27
C THR A 165 -4.24 4.17 -19.51
N ARG A 166 -3.65 4.65 -20.61
CA ARG A 166 -4.34 4.82 -21.90
C ARG A 166 -4.94 3.50 -22.40
N LEU A 167 -4.20 2.39 -22.28
CA LEU A 167 -4.68 1.06 -22.65
C LEU A 167 -5.94 0.68 -21.83
N PHE A 168 -5.87 0.76 -20.49
CA PHE A 168 -7.01 0.46 -19.62
C PHE A 168 -8.21 1.37 -19.89
N MET A 169 -8.00 2.64 -20.20
CA MET A 169 -9.07 3.56 -20.57
C MET A 169 -9.76 3.14 -21.88
N GLY A 170 -8.98 2.73 -22.89
CA GLY A 170 -9.49 2.16 -24.13
C GLY A 170 -10.36 0.93 -23.91
N MET A 171 -9.99 0.11 -22.92
CA MET A 171 -10.74 -1.08 -22.51
C MET A 171 -12.00 -0.79 -21.67
N GLY A 172 -12.28 0.47 -21.29
CA GLY A 172 -13.50 0.84 -20.56
C GLY A 172 -13.31 1.22 -19.09
N VAL A 173 -12.07 1.30 -18.58
CA VAL A 173 -11.79 1.89 -17.26
C VAL A 173 -12.18 3.37 -17.26
N ARG A 174 -12.92 3.79 -16.23
CA ARG A 174 -13.34 5.19 -16.04
C ARG A 174 -13.03 5.76 -14.67
N LYS A 175 -12.51 4.94 -13.75
CA LYS A 175 -12.06 5.37 -12.43
C LYS A 175 -10.61 4.97 -12.24
N VAL A 176 -9.76 5.97 -11.97
CA VAL A 176 -8.34 5.77 -11.70
C VAL A 176 -8.03 6.34 -10.32
N ARG A 177 -7.30 5.56 -9.51
CA ARG A 177 -6.79 6.04 -8.23
C ARG A 177 -5.28 5.90 -8.16
N LEU A 178 -4.62 7.01 -7.95
CA LEU A 178 -3.18 7.07 -7.67
C LEU A 178 -2.94 6.77 -6.19
N THR A 179 -1.96 5.91 -5.93
CA THR A 179 -1.60 5.40 -4.61
C THR A 179 -0.10 5.05 -4.61
N GLY A 180 0.42 4.37 -3.58
CA GLY A 180 1.84 3.99 -3.50
C GLY A 180 2.17 3.42 -2.13
N GLY A 181 3.41 3.55 -1.67
CA GLY A 181 3.62 3.85 -0.26
C GLY A 181 3.01 5.22 0.01
N GLU A 182 3.73 6.28 -0.38
CA GLU A 182 3.19 7.63 -0.46
C GLU A 182 3.44 8.19 -1.87
N PRO A 183 2.39 8.35 -2.71
CA PRO A 183 2.57 8.78 -4.11
C PRO A 183 3.31 10.11 -4.23
N THR A 184 3.13 11.04 -3.28
CA THR A 184 3.76 12.36 -3.32
C THR A 184 5.28 12.32 -3.08
N VAL A 185 5.86 11.19 -2.65
CA VAL A 185 7.32 11.06 -2.51
C VAL A 185 8.04 10.81 -3.83
N ARG A 186 7.33 10.35 -4.85
CA ARG A 186 7.88 10.10 -6.18
C ARG A 186 8.31 11.41 -6.86
N GLY A 187 9.51 11.43 -7.45
CA GLY A 187 10.13 12.64 -8.00
C GLY A 187 9.36 13.27 -9.17
N ASP A 188 8.84 12.44 -10.06
CA ASP A 188 8.03 12.78 -11.24
C ASP A 188 6.50 12.74 -10.95
N PHE A 189 6.08 12.79 -9.68
CA PHE A 189 4.65 12.73 -9.32
C PHE A 189 3.80 13.82 -10.00
N ALA A 190 4.34 15.04 -10.14
CA ALA A 190 3.64 16.12 -10.82
C ALA A 190 3.40 15.79 -12.30
N GLN A 191 4.40 15.24 -13.00
CA GLN A 191 4.27 14.82 -14.39
C GLN A 191 3.20 13.74 -14.54
N VAL A 192 3.21 12.71 -13.68
CA VAL A 192 2.22 11.62 -13.72
C VAL A 192 0.79 12.15 -13.54
N ILE A 193 0.59 13.13 -12.66
CA ILE A 193 -0.73 13.76 -12.47
C ILE A 193 -1.14 14.55 -13.71
N GLU A 194 -0.24 15.34 -14.29
CA GLU A 194 -0.52 16.15 -15.48
C GLU A 194 -0.83 15.25 -16.69
N ASP A 195 -0.06 14.19 -16.91
CA ASP A 195 -0.31 13.17 -17.94
C ASP A 195 -1.71 12.54 -17.78
N LEU A 196 -2.10 12.21 -16.55
CA LEU A 196 -3.41 11.63 -16.26
C LEU A 196 -4.55 12.63 -16.52
N GLY A 197 -4.32 13.91 -16.23
CA GLY A 197 -5.25 15.00 -16.54
C GLY A 197 -5.46 15.16 -18.05
N GLU A 198 -4.37 15.16 -18.83
CA GLU A 198 -4.42 15.19 -20.30
C GLU A 198 -5.17 13.98 -20.87
N LEU A 199 -4.85 12.77 -20.39
CA LEU A 199 -5.55 11.55 -20.77
C LEU A 199 -7.04 11.65 -20.45
N SER A 200 -7.41 12.14 -19.26
CA SER A 200 -8.80 12.34 -18.87
C SER A 200 -9.52 13.35 -19.76
N ALA A 201 -8.86 14.43 -20.17
CA ALA A 201 -9.42 15.44 -21.06
C ALA A 201 -9.61 14.93 -22.50
N SER A 202 -8.89 13.89 -22.90
CA SER A 202 -9.04 13.27 -24.23
C SER A 202 -10.28 12.37 -24.36
N LEU A 203 -10.95 12.02 -23.25
CA LEU A 203 -12.17 11.22 -23.26
C LEU A 203 -13.43 12.09 -23.43
N PRO A 204 -14.51 11.57 -24.04
CA PRO A 204 -15.81 12.25 -24.09
C PRO A 204 -16.36 12.57 -22.70
N GLU A 205 -16.14 11.65 -21.75
CA GLU A 205 -16.45 11.84 -20.33
C GLU A 205 -15.16 11.77 -19.52
N PRO A 206 -14.90 12.75 -18.63
CA PRO A 206 -13.68 12.77 -17.85
C PRO A 206 -13.60 11.60 -16.87
N LEU A 207 -12.39 11.13 -16.60
CA LEU A 207 -12.14 10.09 -15.62
C LEU A 207 -12.52 10.57 -14.21
N SER A 208 -13.04 9.64 -13.41
CA SER A 208 -13.08 9.79 -11.97
C SER A 208 -11.68 9.54 -11.41
N ILE A 209 -10.90 10.61 -11.27
CA ILE A 209 -9.53 10.54 -10.72
C ILE A 209 -9.57 10.74 -9.20
N GLY A 210 -8.81 9.91 -8.49
CA GLY A 210 -8.58 10.07 -7.07
C GLY A 210 -7.14 9.83 -6.64
N LEU A 211 -6.81 10.34 -5.46
CA LEU A 211 -5.51 10.19 -4.80
C LEU A 211 -5.74 9.56 -3.43
N THR A 212 -4.93 8.59 -3.05
CA THR A 212 -4.75 8.18 -1.64
C THR A 212 -3.39 8.68 -1.17
N THR A 213 -3.36 9.40 -0.06
CA THR A 213 -2.13 10.00 0.50
C THR A 213 -2.22 10.06 2.02
N ASN A 214 -1.08 10.06 2.71
CA ASN A 214 -0.99 10.36 4.13
C ASN A 214 -1.03 11.86 4.46
N GLY A 215 -1.05 12.74 3.44
CA GLY A 215 -1.29 14.17 3.61
C GLY A 215 -0.08 15.03 3.92
N VAL A 216 1.06 14.46 4.34
CA VAL A 216 2.22 15.24 4.83
C VAL A 216 2.74 16.24 3.79
N ARG A 217 2.67 15.88 2.50
CA ARG A 217 3.08 16.74 1.37
C ARG A 217 1.91 17.25 0.52
N LEU A 218 0.67 16.97 0.91
CA LEU A 218 -0.51 17.18 0.07
C LEU A 218 -0.68 18.65 -0.33
N LYS A 219 -0.53 19.58 0.60
CA LYS A 219 -0.69 21.04 0.35
C LYS A 219 0.12 21.53 -0.84
N ARG A 220 1.37 21.07 -0.96
CA ARG A 220 2.28 21.43 -2.07
C ARG A 220 1.74 21.08 -3.46
N PHE A 221 0.89 20.05 -3.55
CA PHE A 221 0.39 19.53 -4.82
C PHE A 221 -1.08 19.90 -5.10
N LEU A 222 -1.78 20.60 -4.20
CA LEU A 222 -3.18 20.97 -4.41
C LEU A 222 -3.44 21.74 -5.72
N PRO A 223 -2.60 22.72 -6.12
CA PRO A 223 -2.78 23.40 -7.41
C PRO A 223 -2.68 22.45 -8.61
N GLN A 224 -1.68 21.55 -8.61
CA GLN A 224 -1.46 20.54 -9.66
C GLN A 224 -2.64 19.56 -9.73
N LEU A 225 -3.09 19.06 -8.57
CA LEU A 225 -4.23 18.15 -8.47
C LEU A 225 -5.50 18.78 -9.05
N ARG A 226 -5.75 20.06 -8.76
CA ARG A 226 -6.88 20.81 -9.31
C ARG A 226 -6.77 20.95 -10.83
N ARG A 227 -5.62 21.36 -11.35
CA ARG A 227 -5.38 21.51 -12.79
C ARG A 227 -5.61 20.20 -13.55
N ALA A 228 -5.19 19.07 -12.98
CA ALA A 228 -5.36 17.75 -13.57
C ALA A 228 -6.76 17.12 -13.34
N GLY A 229 -7.68 17.81 -12.68
CA GLY A 229 -9.03 17.31 -12.44
C GLY A 229 -9.14 16.23 -11.35
N VAL A 230 -8.14 16.10 -10.46
CA VAL A 230 -8.17 15.15 -9.34
C VAL A 230 -9.15 15.63 -8.28
N ARG A 231 -10.37 15.10 -8.30
CA ARG A 231 -11.43 15.51 -7.37
C ARG A 231 -11.49 14.69 -6.07
N ASN A 232 -11.10 13.42 -6.10
CA ASN A 232 -11.33 12.51 -4.97
C ASN A 232 -10.06 12.33 -4.13
N VAL A 233 -9.98 12.97 -2.97
CA VAL A 233 -8.85 12.81 -2.04
C VAL A 233 -9.23 11.85 -0.92
N ASN A 234 -8.45 10.77 -0.79
CA ASN A 234 -8.49 9.89 0.37
C ASN A 234 -7.25 10.19 1.22
N LEU A 235 -7.47 10.79 2.37
CA LEU A 235 -6.45 11.10 3.35
C LEU A 235 -6.37 9.96 4.39
N SER A 236 -5.24 9.28 4.49
CA SER A 236 -5.00 8.31 5.55
C SER A 236 -4.53 9.03 6.82
N LEU A 237 -5.37 9.02 7.86
CA LEU A 237 -5.11 9.67 9.15
C LEU A 237 -5.69 8.80 10.27
N ASP A 238 -4.81 8.16 11.02
CA ASP A 238 -5.20 7.18 12.05
C ASP A 238 -5.31 7.79 13.46
N THR A 239 -5.03 9.08 13.63
CA THR A 239 -5.17 9.79 14.92
C THR A 239 -5.35 11.29 14.74
N LEU A 240 -6.25 11.87 15.53
CA LEU A 240 -6.39 13.32 15.69
C LEU A 240 -5.56 13.86 16.85
N ALA A 241 -5.12 12.97 17.75
CA ALA A 241 -4.20 13.30 18.83
C ALA A 241 -2.74 13.32 18.34
N ALA A 242 -2.15 14.52 18.26
CA ALA A 242 -0.74 14.69 17.88
C ALA A 242 0.24 13.83 18.70
N ALA A 243 -0.07 13.57 19.97
CA ALA A 243 0.75 12.74 20.86
C ALA A 243 0.83 11.26 20.42
N LYS A 244 -0.20 10.73 19.77
CA LYS A 244 -0.23 9.34 19.27
C LYS A 244 0.38 9.19 17.88
N PHE A 245 0.57 10.30 17.16
CA PHE A 245 1.12 10.27 15.80
C PHE A 245 2.49 9.56 15.70
N PRO A 246 3.47 9.80 16.59
CA PRO A 246 4.74 9.07 16.57
C PRO A 246 4.57 7.58 16.85
N MET A 247 3.64 7.22 17.71
CA MET A 247 3.36 5.81 18.02
C MET A 247 2.86 5.09 16.77
N LEU A 248 1.86 5.65 16.09
CA LEU A 248 1.23 4.99 14.94
C LEU A 248 2.10 5.02 13.69
N THR A 249 2.82 6.13 13.43
CA THR A 249 3.52 6.39 12.15
C THR A 249 5.04 6.26 12.22
N ARG A 250 5.61 6.13 13.43
CA ARG A 250 7.06 6.19 13.72
C ARG A 250 7.75 7.41 13.08
N ARG A 251 7.08 8.56 13.15
CA ARG A 251 7.57 9.87 12.65
C ARG A 251 7.35 10.99 13.66
N PRO A 252 8.09 12.11 13.55
CA PRO A 252 8.00 13.20 14.52
C PRO A 252 6.58 13.75 14.66
N LYS A 253 6.20 14.05 15.91
CA LYS A 253 4.90 14.65 16.26
C LYS A 253 4.57 15.90 15.42
N ALA A 254 5.57 16.71 15.09
CA ALA A 254 5.42 17.93 14.31
C ALA A 254 4.84 17.70 12.89
N TRP A 255 4.90 16.48 12.35
CA TRP A 255 4.33 16.17 11.04
C TRP A 255 2.81 16.02 11.09
N HIS A 256 2.24 15.72 12.26
CA HIS A 256 0.79 15.62 12.46
C HIS A 256 0.08 16.92 12.05
N ALA A 257 0.61 18.07 12.47
CA ALA A 257 0.07 19.38 12.12
C ALA A 257 -0.03 19.57 10.61
N ARG A 258 0.99 19.13 9.84
CA ARG A 258 0.96 19.22 8.36
C ARG A 258 -0.19 18.43 7.74
N VAL A 259 -0.53 17.28 8.34
CA VAL A 259 -1.63 16.42 7.86
C VAL A 259 -2.99 17.03 8.21
N VAL A 260 -3.14 17.55 9.43
CA VAL A 260 -4.37 18.23 9.86
C VAL A 260 -4.60 19.53 9.07
N ASP A 261 -3.56 20.33 8.86
CA ASP A 261 -3.63 21.54 8.03
C ASP A 261 -4.03 21.21 6.59
N ALA A 262 -3.56 20.08 6.05
CA ALA A 262 -3.95 19.62 4.72
C ALA A 262 -5.40 19.12 4.69
N LEU A 263 -5.86 18.42 5.73
CA LEU A 263 -7.25 18.00 5.90
C LEU A 263 -8.17 19.22 5.86
N GLU A 264 -7.89 20.22 6.69
CA GLU A 264 -8.72 21.43 6.81
C GLU A 264 -8.73 22.23 5.50
N GLU A 265 -7.57 22.43 4.87
CA GLU A 265 -7.47 23.16 3.61
C GLU A 265 -8.21 22.47 2.45
N VAL A 266 -8.17 21.14 2.39
CA VAL A 266 -8.94 20.39 1.38
C VAL A 266 -10.43 20.42 1.70
N ALA A 267 -10.81 20.30 2.97
CA ALA A 267 -12.21 20.33 3.40
C ALA A 267 -12.90 21.68 3.18
N GLN A 268 -12.14 22.77 3.10
CA GLN A 268 -12.63 24.12 2.80
C GLN A 268 -12.81 24.39 1.30
N GLN A 269 -12.38 23.47 0.43
CA GLN A 269 -12.45 23.65 -1.02
C GLN A 269 -13.52 22.77 -1.64
N ASP A 270 -14.59 23.39 -2.15
CA ASP A 270 -15.73 22.69 -2.80
C ASP A 270 -15.34 21.84 -4.03
N PHE A 271 -14.15 22.06 -4.58
CA PHE A 271 -13.63 21.27 -5.69
C PHE A 271 -13.32 19.82 -5.30
N PHE A 272 -12.87 19.59 -4.06
CA PHE A 272 -12.43 18.26 -3.62
C PHE A 272 -13.53 17.54 -2.84
N THR A 273 -13.66 16.25 -3.10
CA THR A 273 -14.36 15.33 -2.20
C THR A 273 -13.33 14.69 -1.29
N LEU A 274 -13.40 15.01 0.01
CA LEU A 274 -12.47 14.51 1.01
C LEU A 274 -13.03 13.30 1.77
N LYS A 275 -12.27 12.20 1.74
CA LYS A 275 -12.48 11.02 2.56
C LYS A 275 -11.31 10.85 3.51
N VAL A 276 -11.57 10.72 4.80
CA VAL A 276 -10.54 10.44 5.81
C VAL A 276 -10.61 8.95 6.14
N ASN A 277 -9.58 8.18 5.80
CA ASN A 277 -9.49 6.76 6.13
C ASN A 277 -8.71 6.61 7.45
N CYS A 278 -9.30 5.94 8.43
CA CYS A 278 -8.69 5.61 9.71
C CYS A 278 -8.77 4.09 9.92
N VAL A 279 -7.61 3.43 9.99
CA VAL A 279 -7.53 2.01 10.38
C VAL A 279 -7.60 1.93 11.89
N LEU A 280 -8.63 1.28 12.41
CA LEU A 280 -8.80 1.11 13.85
C LEU A 280 -8.04 -0.11 14.36
N LEU A 281 -7.23 0.13 15.39
CA LEU A 281 -6.41 -0.86 16.06
C LEU A 281 -6.76 -0.82 17.55
N ARG A 282 -7.19 -1.97 18.08
CA ARG A 282 -7.49 -2.09 19.52
C ARG A 282 -6.22 -1.86 20.35
N GLY A 283 -6.37 -1.11 21.43
CA GLY A 283 -5.32 -0.67 22.33
C GLY A 283 -4.48 0.50 21.79
N ALA A 284 -4.91 1.18 20.73
CA ALA A 284 -4.12 2.23 20.10
C ALA A 284 -4.91 3.49 19.76
N ASN A 285 -5.97 3.38 18.98
CA ASN A 285 -6.71 4.54 18.48
C ASN A 285 -8.24 4.37 18.47
N GLU A 286 -8.78 3.25 18.97
CA GLU A 286 -10.23 3.03 19.02
C GLU A 286 -10.96 4.02 19.94
N ASP A 287 -10.25 4.59 20.92
CA ASP A 287 -10.75 5.63 21.81
C ASP A 287 -10.99 6.98 21.09
N GLU A 288 -10.44 7.17 19.89
CA GLU A 288 -10.60 8.40 19.10
C GLU A 288 -11.81 8.38 18.16
N VAL A 289 -12.60 7.29 18.12
CA VAL A 289 -13.78 7.17 17.25
C VAL A 289 -14.71 8.38 17.41
N GLY A 290 -14.99 8.82 18.64
CA GLY A 290 -15.83 9.98 18.90
C GLY A 290 -15.26 11.29 18.33
N ALA A 291 -13.95 11.53 18.47
CA ALA A 291 -13.31 12.72 17.94
C ALA A 291 -13.36 12.78 16.40
N PHE A 292 -13.20 11.63 15.75
CA PHE A 292 -13.38 11.52 14.30
C PHE A 292 -14.85 11.72 13.88
N VAL A 293 -15.81 11.25 14.67
CA VAL A 293 -17.23 11.55 14.47
C VAL A 293 -17.47 13.06 14.52
N ASP A 294 -16.93 13.76 15.51
CA ASP A 294 -17.08 15.22 15.65
C ASP A 294 -16.49 16.04 14.49
N LEU A 295 -15.54 15.50 13.72
CA LEU A 295 -15.10 16.15 12.48
C LEU A 295 -16.24 16.29 11.46
N THR A 296 -17.11 15.30 11.38
CA THR A 296 -18.23 15.28 10.43
C THR A 296 -19.34 16.28 10.79
N GLU A 297 -19.40 16.74 12.03
CA GLU A 297 -20.29 17.85 12.42
C GLU A 297 -19.87 19.15 11.71
N ARG A 298 -18.57 19.44 11.72
CA ARG A 298 -18.02 20.76 11.33
C ARG A 298 -17.59 20.85 9.88
N LEU A 299 -17.17 19.73 9.29
CA LEU A 299 -16.54 19.69 7.97
C LEU A 299 -17.31 18.75 7.02
N PRO A 300 -17.38 19.06 5.70
CA PRO A 300 -18.02 18.22 4.70
C PRO A 300 -17.12 17.01 4.32
N VAL A 301 -16.71 16.21 5.31
CA VAL A 301 -15.81 15.07 5.13
C VAL A 301 -16.56 13.76 5.30
N GLU A 302 -16.10 12.73 4.60
CA GLU A 302 -16.51 11.36 4.86
C GLU A 302 -15.40 10.64 5.66
N VAL A 303 -15.62 10.45 6.96
CA VAL A 303 -14.71 9.66 7.80
C VAL A 303 -15.03 8.19 7.64
N ARG A 304 -14.01 7.39 7.30
CA ARG A 304 -14.11 5.95 7.08
C ARG A 304 -13.27 5.20 8.10
N PHE A 305 -13.92 4.39 8.92
CA PHE A 305 -13.23 3.44 9.78
C PHE A 305 -13.01 2.12 9.04
N LEU A 306 -11.78 1.63 9.05
CA LEU A 306 -11.37 0.41 8.38
C LEU A 306 -11.01 -0.65 9.41
N GLU A 307 -11.53 -1.85 9.22
CA GLU A 307 -11.09 -3.03 9.97
C GLU A 307 -9.66 -3.43 9.60
N PHE A 308 -8.87 -3.75 10.61
CA PHE A 308 -7.49 -4.19 10.47
C PHE A 308 -7.39 -5.57 9.80
N MET A 309 -6.67 -5.64 8.68
CA MET A 309 -6.55 -6.82 7.81
C MET A 309 -5.18 -7.51 7.89
N PRO A 310 -5.10 -8.83 7.63
CA PRO A 310 -3.85 -9.59 7.66
C PRO A 310 -3.02 -9.40 6.38
N PHE A 311 -1.83 -8.82 6.53
CA PHE A 311 -0.81 -8.71 5.49
C PHE A 311 0.53 -9.21 6.01
N ASP A 312 1.45 -9.48 5.09
CA ASP A 312 2.77 -9.94 5.50
C ASP A 312 3.49 -8.90 6.37
N GLY A 313 4.15 -9.41 7.40
CA GLY A 313 4.87 -8.67 8.42
C GLY A 313 4.03 -7.80 9.38
N ASN A 314 2.76 -7.48 9.10
CA ASN A 314 2.03 -6.47 9.88
C ASN A 314 1.56 -6.92 11.28
N SER A 315 2.00 -8.12 11.71
CA SER A 315 1.73 -8.72 13.02
C SER A 315 0.23 -8.84 13.33
N TRP A 316 -0.60 -9.06 12.32
CA TRP A 316 -2.05 -9.12 12.48
C TRP A 316 -2.47 -10.10 13.59
N SER A 317 -3.47 -9.70 14.39
CA SER A 317 -4.08 -10.57 15.40
C SER A 317 -5.54 -10.21 15.62
N ALA A 318 -6.36 -11.22 15.94
CA ALA A 318 -7.79 -11.01 16.21
C ALA A 318 -8.02 -10.06 17.39
N ASN A 319 -7.12 -10.06 18.38
CA ASN A 319 -7.20 -9.18 19.55
C ASN A 319 -7.00 -7.70 19.21
N ARG A 320 -6.35 -7.38 18.08
CA ARG A 320 -6.19 -5.99 17.61
C ARG A 320 -7.29 -5.52 16.68
N LEU A 321 -8.19 -6.42 16.26
CA LEU A 321 -9.34 -6.08 15.42
C LEU A 321 -10.38 -5.31 16.24
N VAL A 322 -10.90 -4.22 15.65
CA VAL A 322 -12.09 -3.51 16.11
C VAL A 322 -13.21 -3.79 15.11
N PRO A 323 -14.11 -4.75 15.39
CA PRO A 323 -15.23 -5.10 14.52
C PRO A 323 -16.17 -3.92 14.26
N GLN A 324 -16.89 -3.94 13.14
CA GLN A 324 -17.94 -2.95 12.87
C GLN A 324 -18.93 -2.76 14.04
N ALA A 325 -19.32 -3.84 14.72
CA ALA A 325 -20.28 -3.76 15.83
C ALA A 325 -19.76 -2.83 16.94
N ASP A 326 -18.51 -3.03 17.37
CA ASP A 326 -17.83 -2.19 18.36
C ASP A 326 -17.68 -0.74 17.88
N ILE A 327 -17.39 -0.53 16.60
CA ILE A 327 -17.30 0.83 16.02
C ILE A 327 -18.66 1.53 16.13
N LEU A 328 -19.75 0.87 15.75
CA LEU A 328 -21.10 1.43 15.85
C LEU A 328 -21.51 1.67 17.30
N GLU A 329 -21.15 0.76 18.21
CA GLU A 329 -21.39 0.95 19.64
C GLU A 329 -20.67 2.19 20.18
N ALA A 330 -19.39 2.38 19.82
CA ALA A 330 -18.62 3.57 20.19
C ALA A 330 -19.23 4.86 19.62
N VAL A 331 -19.66 4.85 18.34
CA VAL A 331 -20.35 5.99 17.72
C VAL A 331 -21.66 6.30 18.45
N HIS A 332 -22.52 5.30 18.70
CA HIS A 332 -23.78 5.50 19.42
C HIS A 332 -23.55 5.95 20.87
N GLY A 333 -22.52 5.44 21.54
CA GLY A 333 -22.12 5.88 22.89
C GLY A 333 -21.74 7.35 22.91
N HIS A 334 -20.86 7.76 21.99
CA HIS A 334 -20.41 9.16 21.86
C HIS A 334 -21.58 10.11 21.55
N LEU A 335 -22.44 9.74 20.59
CA LEU A 335 -23.60 10.54 20.22
C LEU A 335 -24.58 10.72 21.40
N ARG A 336 -24.86 9.64 22.14
CA ARG A 336 -25.68 9.71 23.38
C ARG A 336 -25.06 10.65 24.43
N GLN A 337 -23.76 10.58 24.65
CA GLN A 337 -23.05 11.48 25.57
C GLN A 337 -23.15 12.95 25.15
N ARG A 338 -23.17 13.23 23.83
CA ARG A 338 -23.36 14.58 23.28
C ARG A 338 -24.83 15.03 23.22
N GLY A 339 -25.79 14.21 23.68
CA GLY A 339 -27.22 14.51 23.56
C GLY A 339 -27.71 14.53 22.11
N ARG A 340 -27.05 13.81 21.21
CA ARG A 340 -27.41 13.65 19.79
C ARG A 340 -27.85 12.19 19.58
N GLY A 341 -29.09 11.94 19.20
CA GLY A 341 -29.65 10.59 19.29
C GLY A 341 -29.57 9.74 18.01
N GLU A 342 -29.55 10.37 16.84
CA GLU A 342 -29.96 9.67 15.61
C GLU A 342 -28.81 9.53 14.61
N LEU A 343 -28.22 8.33 14.55
CA LEU A 343 -27.33 7.93 13.45
C LEU A 343 -28.18 7.26 12.36
N LYS A 344 -28.32 7.89 11.20
CA LYS A 344 -29.10 7.36 10.08
C LYS A 344 -28.23 6.57 9.12
N ARG A 345 -28.68 5.37 8.76
CA ARG A 345 -28.07 4.60 7.68
C ARG A 345 -28.37 5.27 6.33
N LEU A 346 -27.34 5.43 5.50
CA LEU A 346 -27.46 5.94 4.15
C LEU A 346 -27.38 4.79 3.12
N PRO A 347 -28.05 4.95 1.96
CA PRO A 347 -27.80 4.08 0.81
C PRO A 347 -26.35 4.26 0.31
N PRO A 348 -25.79 3.26 -0.40
CA PRO A 348 -24.51 3.43 -1.07
C PRO A 348 -24.60 4.47 -2.19
N ASP A 349 -23.52 5.20 -2.47
CA ASP A 349 -23.48 6.14 -3.60
C ASP A 349 -23.41 5.37 -4.94
N THR A 350 -22.73 4.22 -4.93
CA THR A 350 -22.61 3.33 -6.09
C THR A 350 -22.83 1.86 -5.72
N PRO A 351 -23.28 1.00 -6.65
CA PRO A 351 -23.44 -0.43 -6.41
C PRO A 351 -22.16 -1.17 -5.97
N HIS A 352 -20.99 -0.56 -6.20
CA HIS A 352 -19.67 -1.14 -5.90
C HIS A 352 -19.02 -0.51 -4.66
N ASP A 353 -19.76 0.30 -3.90
CA ASP A 353 -19.24 0.91 -2.68
C ASP A 353 -18.97 -0.14 -1.61
N VAL A 354 -17.77 -0.06 -1.05
CA VAL A 354 -17.29 -0.96 0.00
C VAL A 354 -17.56 -0.41 1.40
N ALA A 355 -17.78 0.90 1.50
CA ALA A 355 -18.08 1.55 2.75
C ALA A 355 -19.58 1.53 2.95
N ARG A 356 -19.98 1.09 4.13
CA ARG A 356 -21.33 1.22 4.64
C ARG A 356 -21.47 2.63 5.20
N LEU A 357 -22.47 3.40 4.78
CA LEU A 357 -22.53 4.83 5.05
C LEU A 357 -23.60 5.17 6.09
N TRP A 358 -23.30 6.14 6.95
CA TRP A 358 -24.22 6.71 7.93
C TRP A 358 -24.03 8.23 8.02
N ALA A 359 -25.05 8.94 8.48
CA ALA A 359 -24.95 10.36 8.79
C ALA A 359 -25.75 10.71 10.05
N VAL A 360 -25.31 11.76 10.73
CA VAL A 360 -26.08 12.40 11.79
C VAL A 360 -26.86 13.55 11.15
N PRO A 361 -28.21 13.61 11.30
CA PRO A 361 -29.00 14.70 10.73
C PRO A 361 -28.49 16.09 11.15
N GLY A 362 -28.38 17.00 10.17
CA GLY A 362 -27.90 18.36 10.39
C GLY A 362 -26.38 18.52 10.40
N TRP A 363 -25.61 17.43 10.36
CA TRP A 363 -24.16 17.49 10.24
C TRP A 363 -23.72 17.60 8.78
N ARG A 364 -22.57 18.22 8.53
CA ARG A 364 -22.08 18.52 7.17
C ARG A 364 -21.48 17.32 6.47
N GLY A 365 -20.85 16.43 7.23
CA GLY A 365 -20.16 15.24 6.75
C GLY A 365 -20.94 13.95 7.00
N ARG A 366 -20.26 12.82 6.80
CA ARG A 366 -20.83 11.48 6.97
C ARG A 366 -19.80 10.47 7.42
N LEU A 367 -20.26 9.34 7.95
CA LEU A 367 -19.44 8.23 8.43
C LEU A 367 -19.51 7.06 7.46
N GLY A 368 -18.41 6.33 7.35
CA GLY A 368 -18.27 5.11 6.60
C GLY A 368 -17.62 4.02 7.45
N ILE A 369 -18.07 2.77 7.33
CA ILE A 369 -17.37 1.62 7.91
C ILE A 369 -17.05 0.63 6.79
N ILE A 370 -15.77 0.24 6.70
CA ILE A 370 -15.27 -0.78 5.78
C ILE A 370 -14.93 -2.02 6.59
N SER A 371 -15.89 -2.94 6.62
CA SER A 371 -15.85 -4.20 7.36
C SER A 371 -15.14 -5.32 6.61
N SER A 372 -13.88 -5.09 6.26
CA SER A 372 -13.09 -6.02 5.45
C SER A 372 -12.95 -7.42 6.04
N MET A 373 -13.10 -7.57 7.37
CA MET A 373 -12.92 -8.82 8.08
C MET A 373 -14.24 -9.45 8.55
N THR A 374 -15.22 -8.63 8.92
CA THR A 374 -16.49 -9.11 9.48
C THR A 374 -17.61 -9.26 8.45
N ASP A 375 -17.53 -8.56 7.31
CA ASP A 375 -18.55 -8.62 6.26
C ASP A 375 -17.94 -8.24 4.89
N ALA A 376 -17.42 -9.25 4.18
CA ALA A 376 -16.61 -9.08 3.00
C ALA A 376 -17.43 -8.69 1.74
N PHE A 377 -16.97 -7.67 1.02
CA PHE A 377 -17.63 -7.07 -0.16
C PHE A 377 -17.09 -7.59 -1.51
N CYS A 378 -16.82 -8.89 -1.65
CA CYS A 378 -16.19 -9.43 -2.86
C CYS A 378 -17.14 -9.55 -4.07
N GLY A 379 -18.45 -9.74 -3.83
CA GLY A 379 -19.45 -9.98 -4.88
C GLY A 379 -19.55 -8.86 -5.90
N GLY A 380 -19.42 -7.59 -5.46
CA GLY A 380 -19.45 -6.41 -6.33
C GLY A 380 -18.07 -5.86 -6.71
N CYS A 381 -16.97 -6.57 -6.47
CA CYS A 381 -15.61 -6.01 -6.60
C CYS A 381 -15.19 -5.81 -8.07
N ASN A 382 -15.15 -4.55 -8.51
CA ASN A 382 -14.78 -4.14 -9.87
C ASN A 382 -13.35 -3.56 -10.00
N ARG A 383 -12.47 -3.87 -9.03
CA ARG A 383 -11.16 -3.23 -8.86
C ARG A 383 -10.03 -4.09 -9.40
N LEU A 384 -9.13 -3.45 -10.13
CA LEU A 384 -7.81 -3.96 -10.51
C LEU A 384 -6.73 -3.07 -9.90
N ARG A 385 -5.54 -3.63 -9.66
CA ARG A 385 -4.37 -2.86 -9.24
C ARG A 385 -3.21 -3.08 -10.20
N LEU A 386 -2.51 -2.01 -10.49
CA LEU A 386 -1.18 -2.01 -11.07
C LEU A 386 -0.21 -1.63 -9.95
N THR A 387 0.67 -2.54 -9.59
CA THR A 387 1.72 -2.28 -8.58
C THR A 387 2.83 -1.42 -9.17
N SER A 388 3.72 -0.91 -8.32
CA SER A 388 4.76 0.04 -8.74
C SER A 388 5.85 -0.60 -9.60
N ASP A 389 6.10 -1.90 -9.42
CA ASP A 389 6.91 -2.77 -10.27
C ASP A 389 6.14 -3.29 -11.51
N GLY A 390 4.89 -2.84 -11.71
CA GLY A 390 4.09 -3.09 -12.90
C GLY A 390 3.47 -4.48 -13.02
N GLN A 391 3.21 -5.13 -11.89
CA GLN A 391 2.35 -6.31 -11.83
C GLN A 391 0.88 -5.91 -11.82
N LEU A 392 0.09 -6.52 -12.69
CA LEU A 392 -1.36 -6.53 -12.55
C LEU A 392 -1.74 -7.45 -11.39
N ARG A 393 -2.60 -6.96 -10.50
CA ARG A 393 -3.22 -7.71 -9.42
C ARG A 393 -4.73 -7.57 -9.50
N ASN A 394 -5.42 -8.70 -9.56
CA ASN A 394 -6.88 -8.74 -9.62
C ASN A 394 -7.55 -8.72 -8.22
N CYS A 395 -6.78 -8.93 -7.15
CA CYS A 395 -7.25 -9.01 -5.77
C CYS A 395 -6.21 -8.45 -4.79
N LEU A 396 -6.65 -8.03 -3.61
CA LEU A 396 -5.77 -7.61 -2.50
C LEU A 396 -5.06 -8.77 -1.84
N PHE A 397 -5.70 -9.93 -1.81
CA PHE A 397 -5.19 -11.15 -1.17
C PHE A 397 -4.78 -12.21 -2.20
N GLY A 398 -4.66 -11.83 -3.47
CA GLY A 398 -4.21 -12.73 -4.53
C GLY A 398 -2.68 -12.84 -4.53
N GLU A 399 -2.16 -14.06 -4.59
CA GLU A 399 -0.72 -14.32 -4.57
C GLU A 399 -0.08 -14.16 -5.95
N GLN A 400 -0.85 -14.40 -7.02
CA GLN A 400 -0.40 -14.27 -8.40
C GLN A 400 -0.43 -12.82 -8.88
N GLY A 401 0.56 -12.46 -9.69
CA GLY A 401 0.64 -11.21 -10.43
C GLY A 401 0.98 -11.48 -11.89
N TRP A 402 0.62 -10.56 -12.77
CA TRP A 402 0.93 -10.65 -14.20
C TRP A 402 1.74 -9.43 -14.60
N SER A 403 2.99 -9.63 -15.01
CA SER A 403 3.92 -8.54 -15.28
C SER A 403 3.59 -7.83 -16.59
N LEU A 404 2.96 -6.66 -16.48
CA LEU A 404 2.73 -5.77 -17.62
C LEU A 404 3.99 -4.97 -17.95
N ARG A 405 4.82 -4.64 -16.95
CA ARG A 405 6.11 -3.97 -17.15
C ARG A 405 7.03 -4.79 -18.04
N ASP A 406 7.29 -6.04 -17.68
CA ASP A 406 8.28 -6.85 -18.40
C ASP A 406 7.78 -7.16 -19.82
N SER A 407 6.48 -7.42 -19.97
CA SER A 407 5.84 -7.56 -21.29
C SER A 407 6.00 -6.31 -22.14
N LEU A 408 5.74 -5.12 -21.56
CA LEU A 408 5.87 -3.84 -22.25
C LEU A 408 7.32 -3.56 -22.66
N ARG A 409 8.29 -3.84 -21.77
CA ARG A 409 9.73 -3.67 -22.04
C ARG A 409 10.28 -4.69 -23.05
N ALA A 410 9.67 -5.87 -23.15
CA ALA A 410 9.96 -6.84 -24.20
C ALA A 410 9.40 -6.43 -25.58
N GLY A 411 8.73 -5.28 -25.69
CA GLY A 411 8.19 -4.78 -26.95
C GLY A 411 6.78 -5.27 -27.27
N ALA A 412 6.03 -5.79 -26.28
CA ALA A 412 4.67 -6.26 -26.51
C ALA A 412 3.77 -5.16 -27.11
N SER A 413 2.98 -5.58 -28.08
CA SER A 413 1.89 -4.81 -28.68
C SER A 413 0.73 -4.62 -27.69
N ASP A 414 -0.15 -3.66 -27.98
CA ASP A 414 -1.30 -3.38 -27.13
C ASP A 414 -2.27 -4.59 -27.05
N SER A 415 -2.38 -5.41 -28.11
CA SER A 415 -3.20 -6.64 -28.10
C SER A 415 -2.61 -7.75 -27.21
N GLU A 416 -1.29 -7.90 -27.21
CA GLU A 416 -0.60 -8.86 -26.32
C GLU A 416 -0.76 -8.46 -24.85
N LEU A 417 -0.62 -7.17 -24.54
CA LEU A 417 -0.88 -6.63 -23.20
C LEU A 417 -2.33 -6.87 -22.76
N ILE A 418 -3.30 -6.65 -23.65
CA ILE A 418 -4.71 -6.99 -23.41
C ILE A 418 -4.87 -8.49 -23.10
N GLY A 419 -4.16 -9.36 -23.81
CA GLY A 419 -4.16 -10.80 -23.54
C GLY A 419 -3.67 -11.15 -22.13
N VAL A 420 -2.60 -10.50 -21.66
CA VAL A 420 -2.09 -10.64 -20.29
C VAL A 420 -3.11 -10.14 -19.27
N ILE A 421 -3.72 -8.98 -19.51
CA ILE A 421 -4.77 -8.43 -18.65
C ILE A 421 -5.97 -9.38 -18.56
N ALA A 422 -6.45 -9.87 -19.70
CA ALA A 422 -7.58 -10.79 -19.78
C ALA A 422 -7.31 -12.09 -19.01
N SER A 423 -6.09 -12.62 -19.11
CA SER A 423 -5.67 -13.79 -18.34
C SER A 423 -5.76 -13.53 -16.83
N GLY A 424 -5.23 -12.39 -16.37
CA GLY A 424 -5.29 -12.03 -14.96
C GLY A 424 -6.69 -11.76 -14.44
N VAL A 425 -7.54 -11.09 -15.22
CA VAL A 425 -8.94 -10.82 -14.84
C VAL A 425 -9.76 -12.10 -14.75
N ARG A 426 -9.63 -13.01 -15.72
CA ARG A 426 -10.35 -14.30 -15.72
C ARG A 426 -10.01 -15.19 -14.53
N GLN A 427 -8.78 -15.11 -14.02
CA GLN A 427 -8.32 -15.89 -12.86
C GLN A 427 -8.72 -15.27 -11.51
N LYS A 428 -9.53 -14.19 -11.50
CA LYS A 428 -9.99 -13.57 -10.27
C LYS A 428 -10.97 -14.47 -9.54
N PHE A 429 -10.62 -14.91 -8.33
CA PHE A 429 -11.50 -15.68 -7.46
C PHE A 429 -12.80 -14.94 -7.08
N SER A 430 -13.84 -15.70 -6.74
CA SER A 430 -15.14 -15.17 -6.31
C SER A 430 -15.00 -14.28 -5.07
N LYS A 431 -14.25 -14.75 -4.06
CA LYS A 431 -14.00 -14.02 -2.81
C LYS A 431 -12.61 -14.31 -2.23
N LEU A 432 -12.16 -13.41 -1.36
CA LEU A 432 -10.99 -13.55 -0.48
C LEU A 432 -9.69 -13.99 -1.17
N GLY A 433 -9.53 -13.73 -2.47
CA GLY A 433 -8.33 -14.17 -3.22
C GLY A 433 -8.15 -15.69 -3.25
N GLY A 434 -9.25 -16.46 -3.18
CA GLY A 434 -9.24 -17.92 -3.25
C GLY A 434 -9.12 -18.63 -1.90
N LYS A 435 -8.92 -17.89 -0.80
CA LYS A 435 -8.97 -18.45 0.56
C LYS A 435 -10.41 -18.86 0.91
N ARG A 436 -10.59 -19.99 1.61
CA ARG A 436 -11.91 -20.58 1.93
C ARG A 436 -12.76 -19.66 2.81
N ASP A 437 -12.13 -19.09 3.82
CA ASP A 437 -12.76 -18.27 4.84
C ASP A 437 -11.78 -17.25 5.44
N MET A 438 -12.28 -16.50 6.42
CA MET A 438 -11.50 -15.53 7.15
C MET A 438 -10.41 -16.17 8.02
N HIS A 439 -10.56 -17.44 8.43
CA HIS A 439 -9.53 -18.14 9.20
C HIS A 439 -8.32 -18.44 8.31
N GLU A 440 -8.53 -19.02 7.13
CA GLU A 440 -7.47 -19.27 6.17
C GLU A 440 -6.79 -17.97 5.71
N LEU A 441 -7.57 -16.89 5.50
CA LEU A 441 -6.99 -15.59 5.15
C LEU A 441 -6.01 -15.08 6.22
N ARG A 442 -6.28 -15.37 7.50
CA ARG A 442 -5.41 -15.00 8.64
C ARG A 442 -4.16 -15.86 8.68
N GLU A 443 -4.31 -17.18 8.60
CA GLU A 443 -3.19 -18.13 8.62
C GLU A 443 -2.22 -17.90 7.46
N ARG A 444 -2.77 -17.59 6.28
CA ARG A 444 -1.98 -17.30 5.08
C ARG A 444 -1.60 -15.83 4.94
N GLY A 445 -1.75 -15.02 5.99
CA GLY A 445 -1.42 -13.60 5.98
C GLY A 445 0.02 -13.32 5.52
N LYS A 446 0.96 -14.18 5.91
CA LYS A 446 2.39 -14.13 5.50
C LYS A 446 2.63 -14.36 4.01
N HIS A 447 1.67 -14.93 3.30
CA HIS A 447 1.74 -15.14 1.84
C HIS A 447 1.09 -13.99 1.06
N ASN A 448 0.41 -13.07 1.74
CA ASN A 448 -0.09 -11.85 1.11
C ASN A 448 1.08 -10.87 0.92
N LEU A 449 1.06 -10.05 -0.13
CA LEU A 449 2.04 -8.98 -0.24
C LEU A 449 1.94 -7.99 0.93
N PRO A 450 3.05 -7.34 1.32
CA PRO A 450 2.99 -6.25 2.28
C PRO A 450 2.13 -5.11 1.73
N MET A 451 1.48 -4.38 2.63
CA MET A 451 0.55 -3.30 2.27
C MET A 451 1.17 -2.26 1.33
N ILE A 452 2.42 -1.91 1.58
CA ILE A 452 3.14 -0.93 0.78
C ILE A 452 3.35 -1.36 -0.68
N ALA A 453 3.60 -2.66 -0.93
CA ALA A 453 3.73 -3.19 -2.29
C ALA A 453 2.38 -3.21 -3.05
N LEU A 454 1.27 -3.26 -2.32
CA LEU A 454 -0.09 -3.22 -2.88
C LEU A 454 -0.62 -1.78 -3.07
N GLY A 455 0.20 -0.79 -2.75
CA GLY A 455 -0.13 0.61 -2.92
C GLY A 455 -0.79 1.28 -1.71
N GLY A 456 -0.63 0.75 -0.49
CA GLY A 456 -0.97 1.48 0.74
C GLY A 456 -2.44 1.50 1.13
#